data_AF-A0A7V4Y5G5-F1
#
_entry.id   AF-A0A7V4Y5G5-F1
#
_cell.length_a   1.000
_cell.length_b   1.000
_cell.length_c   1.000
_cell.angle_alpha   90.00
_cell.angle_beta   90.00
_cell.angle_gamma   90.00
#
_symmetry.space_group_name_H-M   'P 1'
#
loop_
_entity.id
_entity.type
_entity.pdbx_description
1 polymer ?
#
loop_
_entity_poly.entity_id
_entity_poly.type
_entity_poly.pdbx_seq_one_letter_code
_entity_poly.pdbx_strand_id
1 'polypeptide(L)'
;MTRQRAIYLKCLDCSAGSPREVTLCTAFDCPLWEYRCGYHISARAYEKRVRAAFSKNTEEIKDLEREGLKMADFLPKKGSRRPLQPENQGVA
;
A
#
# COMPACT_ATOMS: atom_id res chain seq x y z
N MET A 1 -5.56 14.44 -17.98
CA MET A 1 -5.32 13.78 -16.68
C MET A 1 -5.94 12.38 -16.71
N THR A 2 -5.22 11.32 -16.32
CA THR A 2 -5.75 9.93 -16.31
C THR A 2 -6.43 9.60 -14.98
N ARG A 3 -7.32 8.59 -14.96
CA ARG A 3 -8.02 8.14 -13.74
C ARG A 3 -7.06 7.78 -12.61
N GLN A 4 -6.02 7.01 -12.92
CA GLN A 4 -5.00 6.60 -11.94
C GLN A 4 -4.22 7.80 -11.38
N ARG A 5 -3.91 8.79 -12.22
CA ARG A 5 -3.24 10.01 -11.75
C ARG A 5 -4.11 10.83 -10.80
N ALA A 6 -5.42 10.91 -11.06
CA ALA A 6 -6.38 11.56 -10.18
C ALA A 6 -6.48 10.85 -8.83
N ILE A 7 -6.53 9.50 -8.82
CA ILE A 7 -6.51 8.71 -7.59
C ILE A 7 -5.23 8.98 -6.79
N TYR A 8 -4.05 8.96 -7.43
CA TYR A 8 -2.80 9.28 -6.75
C TYR A 8 -2.79 10.68 -6.14
N LEU A 9 -3.32 11.70 -6.84
CA LEU A 9 -3.45 13.05 -6.29
C LEU A 9 -4.36 13.08 -5.06
N LYS A 10 -5.47 12.33 -5.08
CA LYS A 10 -6.35 12.21 -3.91
C LYS A 10 -5.67 11.51 -2.74
N CYS A 11 -4.90 10.45 -3.00
CA CYS A 11 -4.14 9.76 -1.96
C CYS A 11 -3.02 10.66 -1.41
N LEU A 12 -2.37 11.45 -2.26
CA LEU A 12 -1.34 12.39 -1.84
C LEU A 12 -1.91 13.48 -0.92
N ASP A 13 -3.09 14.00 -1.25
CA ASP A 13 -3.88 14.91 -0.38
C ASP A 13 -4.23 14.25 0.97
N CYS A 14 -4.68 12.99 0.95
CA CYS A 14 -4.98 12.22 2.16
C CYS A 14 -3.74 11.98 3.05
N SER A 15 -2.56 11.85 2.45
CA SER A 15 -1.28 11.63 3.12
C SER A 15 -0.48 12.93 3.31
N ALA A 16 -1.16 14.08 3.45
CA ALA A 16 -0.55 15.38 3.71
C ALA A 16 0.63 15.74 2.78
N GLY A 17 0.57 15.31 1.52
CA GLY A 17 1.62 15.57 0.52
C GLY A 17 2.78 14.56 0.51
N SER A 18 2.76 13.51 1.34
CA SER A 18 3.85 12.53 1.46
C SER A 18 3.67 11.30 0.54
N PRO A 19 4.48 11.15 -0.53
CA PRO A 19 4.40 9.96 -1.40
C PRO A 19 4.82 8.67 -0.69
N ARG A 20 5.59 8.80 0.39
CA ARG A 20 6.04 7.68 1.21
C ARG A 20 4.87 7.11 2.01
N GLU A 21 4.10 7.96 2.67
CA GLU A 21 2.89 7.55 3.39
C GLU A 21 1.84 6.95 2.46
N VAL A 22 1.69 7.48 1.24
CA VAL A 22 0.83 6.83 0.22
C VAL A 22 1.26 5.37 -0.02
N THR A 23 2.57 5.11 -0.05
CA THR A 23 3.12 3.76 -0.28
C THR A 23 2.84 2.85 0.91
N LEU A 24 3.04 3.37 2.13
CA LEU A 24 2.92 2.66 3.40
C LEU A 24 1.51 2.71 4.02
N CYS A 25 0.52 3.22 3.29
CA CYS A 25 -0.86 3.31 3.74
C CYS A 25 -1.42 1.93 4.09
N THR A 26 -1.86 1.77 5.34
CA THR A 26 -2.41 0.53 5.93
C THR A 26 -3.92 0.41 5.83
N ALA A 27 -4.60 1.39 5.21
CA ALA A 27 -6.05 1.35 4.96
C ALA A 27 -6.38 0.38 3.80
N PHE A 28 -6.08 -0.91 3.96
CA PHE A 28 -6.22 -1.95 2.94
C PHE A 28 -7.67 -2.08 2.41
N ASP A 29 -8.66 -1.75 3.25
CA ASP A 29 -10.09 -1.76 2.89
C ASP A 29 -10.52 -0.53 2.07
N CYS A 30 -9.63 0.43 1.83
CA CYS A 30 -9.95 1.59 1.01
C CYS A 30 -10.20 1.18 -0.45
N PRO A 31 -11.33 1.56 -1.09
CA PRO A 31 -11.62 1.21 -2.48
C PRO A 31 -10.60 1.73 -3.50
N LEU A 32 -9.82 2.74 -3.12
CA LEU A 32 -8.77 3.32 -3.95
C LEU A 32 -7.39 2.69 -3.70
N TRP A 33 -7.25 1.85 -2.68
CA TRP A 33 -5.97 1.37 -2.18
C TRP A 33 -5.13 0.68 -3.26
N GLU A 34 -5.79 -0.08 -4.13
CA GLU A 34 -5.14 -0.79 -5.24
C GLU A 34 -4.54 0.14 -6.31
N TYR A 35 -4.96 1.40 -6.36
CA TYR A 35 -4.53 2.39 -7.33
C TYR A 35 -3.79 3.58 -6.69
N ARG A 36 -3.60 3.56 -5.37
CA ARG A 36 -3.12 4.70 -4.58
C ARG A 36 -1.78 5.26 -5.04
N CYS A 37 -0.93 4.43 -5.65
CA CYS A 37 0.39 4.83 -6.16
C CYS A 37 0.37 5.33 -7.62
N GLY A 38 -0.81 5.55 -8.21
CA GLY A 38 -0.95 6.01 -9.59
C GLY A 38 -0.87 4.91 -10.65
N TYR A 39 -0.96 3.66 -10.21
CA TYR A 39 -1.07 2.44 -11.02
C TYR A 39 -1.63 1.32 -10.14
N HIS A 40 -2.12 0.25 -10.75
CA HIS A 40 -2.65 -0.92 -10.04
C HIS A 40 -1.54 -1.66 -9.28
N ILE A 41 -1.86 -2.28 -8.13
CA ILE A 41 -0.91 -3.07 -7.31
C ILE A 41 -0.26 -4.24 -8.05
N SER A 42 -0.89 -4.77 -9.10
CA SER A 42 -0.30 -5.82 -9.95
C SER A 42 0.79 -5.32 -10.89
N ALA A 43 1.00 -4.00 -11.00
CA ALA A 43 2.02 -3.45 -11.87
C ALA A 43 3.42 -3.71 -11.31
N ARG A 44 4.37 -4.07 -12.17
CA ARG A 44 5.79 -4.23 -11.80
C ARG A 44 6.39 -2.98 -11.16
N ALA A 45 5.90 -1.80 -11.55
CA ALA A 45 6.30 -0.52 -10.95
C ALA A 45 5.91 -0.41 -9.47
N TYR A 46 4.73 -0.93 -9.09
CA TYR A 46 4.27 -0.96 -7.71
C TYR A 46 5.15 -1.85 -6.85
N GLU A 47 5.42 -3.07 -7.30
CA GLU A 47 6.28 -4.00 -6.58
C GLU A 47 7.66 -3.39 -6.30
N LYS A 48 8.29 -2.79 -7.33
CA LYS A 48 9.58 -2.10 -7.16
C LYS A 48 9.51 -0.99 -6.12
N ARG A 49 8.43 -0.20 -6.13
CA ARG A 49 8.22 0.91 -5.19
C ARG A 49 8.09 0.42 -3.76
N VAL A 50 7.26 -0.59 -3.51
CA VAL A 50 7.07 -1.16 -2.16
C VAL A 50 8.37 -1.75 -1.65
N ARG A 51 9.06 -2.56 -2.45
CA ARG A 51 10.37 -3.14 -2.06
C ARG A 51 11.40 -2.07 -1.71
N ALA A 52 11.48 -1.00 -2.49
CA ALA A 52 12.38 0.13 -2.21
C ALA A 52 12.00 0.94 -0.97
N ALA A 53 10.72 0.97 -0.59
CA ALA A 53 10.28 1.62 0.64
C ALA A 53 10.69 0.78 1.86
N PHE A 54 10.45 -0.53 1.83
CA PHE A 54 10.79 -1.47 2.90
C PHE A 54 12.28 -1.79 3.01
N SER A 55 13.07 -1.61 1.95
CA SER A 55 14.53 -1.78 2.03
C SER A 55 15.22 -0.73 2.90
N LYS A 56 14.52 0.36 3.24
CA LYS A 56 15.01 1.42 4.11
C LYS A 56 14.52 1.14 5.52
N ASN A 57 15.43 0.87 6.46
CA ASN A 57 15.11 0.65 7.87
C ASN A 57 14.81 1.98 8.60
N THR A 58 13.73 2.65 8.22
CA THR A 58 13.30 3.90 8.89
C THR A 58 12.33 3.60 10.02
N GLU A 59 12.06 4.60 10.87
CA GLU A 59 11.13 4.45 12.01
C GLU A 59 9.73 4.01 11.55
N GLU A 60 9.21 4.53 10.44
CA GLU A 60 7.87 4.14 9.97
C GLU A 60 7.81 2.65 9.58
N ILE A 61 8.91 2.07 9.08
CA ILE A 61 8.97 0.63 8.79
C ILE A 61 9.02 -0.17 10.08
N LYS A 62 9.80 0.27 11.07
CA LYS A 62 9.84 -0.38 12.39
C LYS A 62 8.49 -0.31 13.09
N ASP A 63 7.76 0.78 12.94
CA ASP A 63 6.41 0.96 13.49
C ASP A 63 5.45 -0.06 12.88
N LEU A 64 5.44 -0.20 11.55
CA LEU A 64 4.68 -1.23 10.86
C LEU A 64 5.05 -2.63 11.34
N GLU A 65 6.34 -2.93 11.49
CA GLU A 65 6.80 -4.24 11.98
C GLU A 65 6.35 -4.49 13.43
N ARG A 66 6.35 -3.48 14.30
CA ARG A 66 5.82 -3.56 15.68
C ARG A 66 4.32 -3.81 15.70
N GLU A 67 3.59 -3.27 14.72
CA GLU A 67 2.17 -3.53 14.50
C GLU A 67 1.91 -4.90 13.82
N GLY A 68 2.97 -5.65 13.50
CA GLY A 68 2.89 -6.97 12.87
C GLY A 68 2.71 -6.94 11.35
N LEU A 69 2.76 -5.76 10.73
CA LEU A 69 2.66 -5.57 9.29
C LEU A 69 4.01 -5.75 8.62
N LYS A 70 4.02 -6.51 7.52
CA LYS A 70 5.22 -6.86 6.76
C LYS A 70 5.08 -6.41 5.33
N MET A 71 6.21 -6.32 4.62
CA MET A 71 6.24 -5.97 3.18
C MET A 71 5.26 -6.82 2.34
N ALA A 72 5.06 -8.09 2.71
CA ALA A 72 4.17 -9.01 1.99
C ALA A 72 2.71 -8.56 2.01
N ASP A 73 2.25 -7.91 3.07
CA ASP A 73 0.88 -7.41 3.21
C ASP A 73 0.56 -6.28 2.21
N PHE A 74 1.60 -5.57 1.77
CA PHE A 74 1.48 -4.53 0.76
C PHE A 74 1.57 -5.07 -0.67
N LEU A 75 1.98 -6.32 -0.89
CA LEU A 75 2.15 -6.89 -2.23
C LEU A 75 0.93 -7.73 -2.64
N PRO A 76 0.55 -7.75 -3.93
CA PRO A 76 -0.58 -8.57 -4.38
C PRO A 76 -0.31 -10.06 -4.13
N LYS A 77 -1.29 -10.78 -3.55
CA LYS A 77 -1.23 -12.24 -3.41
C LYS A 77 -1.25 -12.89 -4.81
N LYS A 78 -0.37 -13.87 -5.04
CA LYS A 78 -0.28 -14.57 -6.33
C LYS A 78 -1.62 -15.27 -6.62
N GLY A 79 -2.27 -14.88 -7.71
CA GLY A 79 -3.55 -15.46 -8.15
C GLY A 79 -4.82 -14.80 -7.58
N SER A 80 -4.71 -13.81 -6.68
CA SER A 80 -5.88 -13.04 -6.26
C SER A 80 -6.09 -11.83 -7.17
N ARG A 81 -7.15 -11.85 -7.98
CA ARG A 81 -7.75 -10.63 -8.56
C ARG A 81 -8.64 -9.89 -7.55
N ARG A 82 -8.66 -10.36 -6.29
CA ARG A 82 -9.48 -9.84 -5.20
C ARG A 82 -8.64 -8.91 -4.33
N PRO A 83 -9.27 -7.89 -3.70
CA PRO A 83 -8.61 -7.03 -2.74
C PRO A 83 -7.98 -7.88 -1.65
N LEU A 84 -6.78 -7.49 -1.22
CA LEU A 84 -6.09 -8.02 -0.06
C LEU A 84 -6.97 -7.75 1.18
N GLN A 85 -7.96 -8.60 1.42
CA GLN A 85 -8.58 -8.62 2.73
C GLN A 85 -7.53 -9.21 3.68
N PRO A 86 -7.23 -8.54 4.80
CA PRO A 86 -6.60 -9.23 5.91
C PRO A 86 -7.54 -10.37 6.28
N GLU A 87 -7.12 -11.60 6.01
CA GLU A 87 -7.88 -12.76 6.42
C GLU A 87 -7.98 -12.75 7.94
N ASN A 88 -9.19 -12.50 8.45
CA ASN A 88 -9.65 -12.80 9.79
C ASN A 88 -8.59 -12.61 10.90
N GLN A 89 -8.50 -11.40 11.45
CA GLN A 89 -8.11 -11.29 12.86
C GLN A 89 -9.22 -11.95 13.68
N GLY A 90 -9.07 -13.25 13.93
CA GLY A 90 -9.82 -13.97 14.94
C GLY A 90 -9.54 -13.31 16.28
N VAL A 91 -10.45 -12.45 16.71
CA VAL A 91 -10.58 -12.05 18.11
C VAL A 91 -11.80 -12.83 18.61
N ALA A 92 -11.52 -13.75 19.53
CA ALA A 92 -12.49 -14.53 20.28
C ALA A 92 -13.39 -13.62 21.14
#